data_AF-A0ABD1Y618-F1
#
_entry.id   AF-A0ABD1Y618-F1
#
_cell.length_a   1.000
_cell.length_b   1.000
_cell.length_c   1.000
_cell.angle_alpha   90.00
_cell.angle_beta   90.00
_cell.angle_gamma   90.00
#
_symmetry.space_group_name_H-M   'P 1'
#
loop_
_entity.id
_entity.type
_entity.pdbx_description
1 polymer ?
#
loop_
_entity_poly.entity_id
_entity_poly.type
_entity_poly.pdbx_seq_one_letter_code
_entity_poly.pdbx_strand_id
1 'polypeptide(L)'
;MYNGIGLQTPRGSGTNGYIQTNKFFVKARPLKSEPREFQNGQGQGGVSRKANKDILEHDRKRQIELKLTQLEDDLLEQGFFLEAVAGRVESTRKVLESFSSENDTSTSTKVPETQSHQIAAKKEKQLDVMKAALGIEEIKEGEAFDRELQEQRKQERILAREEK
;
A
#
# COMPACT_ATOMS: atom_id res chain seq x y z
N MET A 1 -48.84 27.26 3.74
CA MET A 1 -47.60 26.46 3.53
C MET A 1 -46.85 27.00 2.33
N TYR A 2 -45.55 27.24 2.48
CA TYR A 2 -44.68 27.73 1.40
C TYR A 2 -43.53 26.73 1.25
N ASN A 3 -43.26 26.26 0.02
CA ASN A 3 -42.29 25.19 -0.26
C ASN A 3 -42.47 23.90 0.57
N GLY A 4 -43.72 23.57 0.94
CA GLY A 4 -44.03 22.40 1.78
C GLY A 4 -43.57 22.52 3.24
N ILE A 5 -43.11 23.69 3.68
CA ILE A 5 -42.58 23.93 5.03
C ILE A 5 -43.57 24.81 5.83
N GLY A 6 -43.72 24.50 7.11
CA GLY A 6 -44.49 25.28 8.08
C GLY A 6 -45.94 24.82 8.29
N LEU A 7 -46.73 25.66 8.96
CA LEU A 7 -48.14 25.38 9.27
C LEU A 7 -49.06 25.70 8.07
N GLN A 8 -50.16 24.96 7.97
CA GLN A 8 -51.22 25.25 7.00
C GLN A 8 -51.99 26.51 7.39
N THR A 9 -52.34 26.65 8.67
CA THR A 9 -52.94 27.84 9.26
C THR A 9 -52.37 28.08 10.66
N PRO A 10 -52.10 29.34 11.07
CA PRO A 10 -51.67 29.65 12.44
C PRO A 10 -52.79 29.52 13.49
N ARG A 11 -54.06 29.53 13.05
CA ARG A 11 -55.23 29.34 13.92
C ARG A 11 -55.20 27.95 14.56
N GLY A 12 -55.33 27.89 15.88
CA GLY A 12 -55.28 26.63 16.65
C GLY A 12 -53.86 26.18 17.03
N SER A 13 -52.80 26.80 16.51
CA SER A 13 -51.42 26.51 16.91
C SER A 13 -51.00 27.19 18.21
N GLY A 14 -51.71 28.21 18.67
CA GLY A 14 -51.32 29.02 19.83
C GLY A 14 -50.07 29.88 19.59
N THR A 15 -49.63 30.03 18.33
CA THR A 15 -48.48 30.86 17.93
C THR A 15 -48.86 31.82 16.80
N ASN A 16 -47.99 32.78 16.48
CA ASN A 16 -48.18 33.70 15.36
C ASN A 16 -47.91 33.07 13.97
N GLY A 17 -47.45 31.80 13.91
CA GLY A 17 -47.14 31.11 12.65
C GLY A 17 -45.87 31.59 11.95
N TYR A 18 -44.98 32.32 12.63
CA TYR A 18 -43.73 32.80 12.05
C TYR A 18 -42.71 31.66 11.91
N ILE A 19 -42.18 31.47 10.70
CA ILE A 19 -41.26 30.37 10.36
C ILE A 19 -39.89 30.95 10.01
N GLN A 20 -38.83 30.45 10.66
CA GLN A 20 -37.44 30.82 10.38
C GLN A 20 -36.69 29.66 9.72
N THR A 21 -35.73 29.99 8.86
CA THR A 21 -34.80 28.99 8.30
C THR A 21 -33.78 28.57 9.35
N ASN A 22 -33.46 27.27 9.43
CA ASN A 22 -32.39 26.78 10.31
C ASN A 22 -31.01 27.15 9.73
N LYS A 23 -30.28 28.06 10.40
CA LYS A 23 -28.93 28.50 10.01
C LYS A 23 -27.83 27.46 10.23
N PHE A 24 -28.08 26.45 11.06
CA PHE A 24 -27.12 25.38 11.37
C PHE A 24 -27.33 24.13 10.50
N PHE A 25 -28.34 24.14 9.63
CA PHE A 25 -28.59 23.01 8.75
C PHE A 25 -27.53 22.95 7.64
N VAL A 26 -26.63 21.97 7.73
CA VAL A 26 -25.63 21.70 6.68
C VAL A 26 -26.30 20.84 5.60
N LYS A 27 -26.54 21.43 4.43
CA LYS A 27 -27.07 20.70 3.27
C LYS A 27 -26.07 19.61 2.87
N ALA A 28 -26.52 18.35 2.84
CA ALA A 28 -25.70 17.25 2.34
C ALA A 28 -25.26 17.57 0.89
N ARG A 29 -23.96 17.39 0.61
CA ARG A 29 -23.47 17.58 -0.76
C ARG A 29 -24.16 16.54 -1.64
N PRO A 30 -24.75 16.94 -2.78
CA PRO A 30 -25.23 15.96 -3.74
C PRO A 30 -24.02 15.12 -4.15
N LEU A 31 -24.11 13.81 -3.94
CA LEU A 31 -23.12 12.87 -4.46
C LEU A 31 -23.25 12.93 -5.97
N LYS A 32 -22.45 13.79 -6.62
CA LYS A 32 -22.24 13.72 -8.07
C LYS A 32 -21.41 12.46 -8.31
N SER A 33 -22.08 11.31 -8.27
CA SER A 33 -21.56 10.11 -8.92
C SER A 33 -21.72 10.32 -10.43
N GLU A 34 -20.85 11.17 -10.98
CA GLU A 34 -20.55 11.03 -12.40
C GLU A 34 -20.02 9.60 -12.56
N PRO A 35 -20.59 8.78 -13.45
CA PRO A 35 -19.99 7.51 -13.79
C PRO A 35 -18.67 7.85 -14.48
N ARG A 36 -17.59 7.97 -13.70
CA ARG A 36 -16.25 8.01 -14.27
C ARG A 36 -16.09 6.69 -15.00
N GLU A 37 -16.05 6.76 -16.32
CA GLU A 37 -15.53 5.69 -17.15
C GLU A 37 -14.25 5.22 -16.49
N PHE A 38 -14.24 3.96 -16.05
CA PHE A 38 -13.10 3.35 -15.40
C PHE A 38 -11.94 3.39 -16.39
N GLN A 39 -11.08 4.40 -16.29
CA GLN A 39 -9.82 4.43 -17.03
C GLN A 39 -9.04 3.17 -16.67
N ASN A 40 -8.42 2.55 -17.68
CA ASN A 40 -7.57 1.37 -17.57
C ASN A 40 -6.83 1.33 -16.22
N GLY A 41 -7.20 0.39 -15.34
CA GLY A 41 -6.61 0.20 -14.02
C GLY A 41 -7.52 0.54 -12.82
N GLN A 42 -8.65 1.22 -13.01
CA GLN A 42 -9.68 1.33 -11.97
C GLN A 42 -10.55 0.06 -12.02
N GLY A 43 -10.41 -0.82 -11.03
CA GLY A 43 -11.03 -2.15 -11.04
C GLY A 43 -10.05 -3.25 -10.65
N GLN A 44 -8.75 -2.94 -10.63
CA GLN A 44 -7.75 -3.69 -9.88
C GLN A 44 -8.05 -3.54 -8.38
N GLY A 45 -9.01 -4.33 -7.89
CA GLY A 45 -9.33 -4.44 -6.48
C GLY A 45 -8.06 -4.76 -5.70
N GLY A 46 -7.48 -3.75 -5.06
CA GLY A 46 -6.35 -3.94 -4.17
C GLY A 46 -5.02 -4.34 -4.83
N VAL A 47 -4.80 -4.05 -6.13
CA VAL A 47 -3.41 -3.93 -6.62
C VAL A 47 -2.85 -2.67 -5.99
N SER A 48 -2.39 -2.86 -4.76
CA SER A 48 -1.58 -1.94 -3.98
C SER A 48 -0.60 -1.30 -4.94
N ARG A 49 -0.56 0.04 -4.98
CA ARG A 49 0.52 0.77 -5.68
C ARG A 49 1.83 0.02 -5.45
N LYS A 50 2.51 -0.36 -6.53
CA LYS A 50 3.80 -1.03 -6.44
C LYS A 50 4.70 -0.26 -5.48
N ALA A 51 5.50 -0.98 -4.70
CA ALA A 51 6.44 -0.31 -3.82
C ALA A 51 7.42 0.52 -4.67
N ASN A 52 7.69 1.75 -4.24
CA ASN A 52 8.70 2.56 -4.91
C ASN A 52 10.07 2.12 -4.39
N LYS A 53 10.96 1.70 -5.30
CA LYS A 53 12.32 1.24 -4.98
C LYS A 53 13.14 2.32 -4.29
N ASP A 54 13.00 3.57 -4.71
CA ASP A 54 13.75 4.70 -4.13
C ASP A 54 13.43 4.90 -2.65
N ILE A 55 12.16 4.71 -2.28
CA ILE A 55 11.70 4.85 -0.89
C ILE A 55 12.20 3.68 -0.03
N LEU A 56 12.20 2.47 -0.57
CA LEU A 56 12.75 1.29 0.13
C LEU A 56 14.26 1.42 0.36
N GLU A 57 15.00 1.89 -0.64
CA GLU A 57 16.44 2.14 -0.52
C GLU A 57 16.75 3.25 0.48
N HIS A 58 15.96 4.32 0.47
CA HIS A 58 16.09 5.40 1.43
C HIS A 58 15.83 4.93 2.86
N ASP A 59 14.75 4.16 3.08
CA ASP A 59 14.45 3.59 4.39
C ASP A 59 15.56 2.66 4.89
N ARG A 60 16.13 1.85 3.99
CA ARG A 60 17.28 0.99 4.29
C ARG A 60 18.49 1.80 4.74
N LYS A 61 18.88 2.84 3.99
CA LYS A 61 19.99 3.74 4.36
C LYS A 61 19.72 4.43 5.69
N ARG A 62 18.49 4.93 5.89
CA ARG A 62 18.08 5.57 7.15
C ARG A 62 18.21 4.62 8.34
N GLN A 63 17.85 3.34 8.19
CA GLN A 63 18.01 2.36 9.26
C GLN A 63 19.46 2.07 9.61
N ILE A 64 20.37 2.09 8.62
CA ILE A 64 21.81 1.95 8.86
C ILE A 64 22.32 3.16 9.63
N GLU A 65 22.04 4.37 9.16
CA GLU A 65 22.49 5.60 9.82
C GLU A 65 21.94 5.71 11.25
N LEU A 66 20.67 5.35 11.49
CA LEU A 66 20.11 5.32 12.85
C LEU A 66 20.87 4.39 13.81
N LYS A 67 21.31 3.22 13.33
CA LYS A 67 22.10 2.29 14.15
C LYS A 67 23.50 2.84 14.41
N LEU A 68 24.09 3.53 13.43
CA LEU A 68 25.41 4.15 13.58
C LEU A 68 25.37 5.30 14.58
N THR A 69 24.34 6.16 14.53
CA THR A 69 24.18 7.25 15.48
C THR A 69 23.96 6.73 16.90
N GLN A 70 23.15 5.68 17.07
CA GLN A 70 22.98 5.03 18.38
C GLN A 70 24.30 4.49 18.94
N LEU A 71 25.09 3.83 18.08
CA LEU A 71 26.39 3.30 18.48
C LEU A 71 27.39 4.41 18.83
N GLU A 72 27.35 5.53 18.11
CA GLU A 72 28.17 6.70 18.42
C GLU A 72 27.81 7.27 19.80
N ASP A 73 26.52 7.49 20.06
CA ASP A 73 26.01 7.96 21.36
C ASP A 73 26.43 7.03 22.50
N ASP A 74 26.25 5.71 22.33
CA ASP A 74 26.60 4.69 23.33
C ASP A 74 28.11 4.70 23.65
N LEU A 75 28.97 4.87 22.64
CA LEU A 75 30.42 4.91 22.85
C LEU A 75 30.89 6.22 23.48
N LEU A 76 30.22 7.33 23.18
CA LEU A 76 30.50 8.60 23.84
C LEU A 76 30.08 8.58 25.32
N GLU A 77 28.93 7.98 25.64
CA GLU A 77 28.47 7.80 27.02
C GLU A 77 29.42 6.89 27.83
N GLN A 78 30.01 5.89 27.18
CA GLN A 78 31.04 5.02 27.76
C GLN A 78 32.41 5.71 27.91
N GLY A 79 32.58 6.94 27.41
CA GLY A 79 33.79 7.74 27.58
C GLY A 79 34.94 7.39 26.62
N PHE A 80 34.65 6.79 25.46
CA PHE A 80 35.67 6.54 24.44
C PHE A 80 36.15 7.83 23.77
N PHE A 81 37.41 7.84 23.32
CA PHE A 81 37.97 8.96 22.56
C PHE A 81 37.35 9.06 21.16
N LEU A 82 37.12 10.28 20.68
CA LEU A 82 36.46 10.57 19.40
C LEU A 82 37.09 9.83 18.20
N GLU A 83 38.40 9.69 18.16
CA GLU A 83 39.11 8.99 17.08
C GLU A 83 38.84 7.47 17.07
N ALA A 84 38.76 6.86 18.26
CA ALA A 84 38.42 5.45 18.39
C ALA A 84 36.93 5.19 18.04
N VAL A 85 36.05 6.13 18.38
CA VAL A 85 34.63 6.09 18.01
C VAL A 85 34.47 6.17 16.49
N ALA A 86 35.13 7.11 15.82
CA ALA A 86 35.07 7.26 14.36
C ALA A 86 35.52 5.99 13.64
N GLY A 87 36.67 5.40 14.04
CA GLY A 87 37.14 4.15 13.46
C GLY A 87 36.17 2.98 13.68
N ARG A 88 35.50 2.93 14.83
CA ARG A 88 34.50 1.90 15.13
C ARG A 88 33.25 2.08 14.29
N VAL A 89 32.72 3.30 14.16
CA VAL A 89 31.56 3.64 13.33
C VAL A 89 31.80 3.33 11.85
N GLU A 90 32.99 3.62 11.32
CA GLU A 90 33.30 3.27 9.93
C GLU A 90 33.35 1.75 9.69
N SER A 91 33.94 1.01 10.65
CA SER A 91 33.98 -0.45 10.56
C SER A 91 32.58 -1.06 10.60
N THR A 92 31.70 -0.55 11.47
CA THR A 92 30.33 -1.04 11.61
C THR A 92 29.46 -0.62 10.43
N ARG A 93 29.68 0.56 9.83
CA ARG A 93 29.02 0.98 8.58
C ARG A 93 29.23 -0.05 7.47
N LYS A 94 30.49 -0.44 7.21
CA LYS A 94 30.83 -1.44 6.17
C LYS A 94 30.15 -2.79 6.42
N VAL A 95 30.11 -3.24 7.67
CA VAL A 95 29.45 -4.50 8.05
C VAL A 95 27.93 -4.42 7.88
N LEU A 96 27.30 -3.30 8.27
CA LEU A 96 25.86 -3.12 8.14
C LEU A 96 25.43 -2.97 6.67
N GLU A 97 26.23 -2.29 5.86
CA GLU A 97 26.01 -2.17 4.41
C GLU A 97 26.13 -3.53 3.71
N SER A 98 27.16 -4.31 4.01
CA SER A 98 27.33 -5.65 3.44
C SER A 98 26.19 -6.58 3.85
N PHE A 99 25.89 -6.65 5.15
CA PHE A 99 24.83 -7.50 5.69
C PHE A 99 23.45 -7.15 5.14
N SER A 100 23.16 -5.85 4.99
CA SER A 100 21.88 -5.39 4.47
C SER A 100 21.71 -5.64 2.97
N SER A 101 22.79 -5.89 2.22
CA SER A 101 22.73 -6.20 0.79
C SER A 101 22.38 -7.66 0.56
N GLU A 102 22.85 -8.52 1.46
CA GLU A 102 22.67 -9.96 1.41
C GLU A 102 21.33 -10.39 2.02
N ASN A 103 20.88 -9.70 3.08
CA ASN A 103 19.63 -10.03 3.80
C ASN A 103 18.49 -9.05 3.48
N ASP A 104 17.99 -9.08 2.25
CA ASP A 104 16.74 -8.40 1.86
C ASP A 104 15.48 -9.23 2.22
N THR A 105 15.67 -10.34 2.94
CA THR A 105 14.68 -11.41 3.13
C THR A 105 14.27 -11.66 4.58
N SER A 106 14.88 -11.01 5.57
CA SER A 106 14.62 -11.37 6.97
C SER A 106 14.61 -10.18 7.91
N THR A 107 13.40 -9.76 8.30
CA THR A 107 13.12 -9.57 9.73
C THR A 107 11.63 -9.74 9.98
N SER A 108 11.32 -10.64 10.91
CA SER A 108 10.00 -10.96 11.47
C SER A 108 9.38 -9.83 12.31
N THR A 109 9.94 -8.62 12.26
CA THR A 109 9.39 -7.44 12.90
C THR A 109 8.13 -7.01 12.18
N LYS A 110 7.07 -6.77 12.95
CA LYS A 110 5.84 -6.19 12.42
C LYS A 110 6.20 -4.83 11.81
N VAL A 111 6.03 -4.69 10.51
CA VAL A 111 6.17 -3.41 9.82
C VAL A 111 5.07 -2.50 10.37
N PRO A 112 5.40 -1.30 10.87
CA PRO A 112 4.38 -0.38 11.37
C PRO A 112 3.41 -0.02 10.24
N GLU A 113 2.14 0.18 10.58
CA GLU A 113 1.07 0.47 9.61
C GLU A 113 1.32 1.74 8.78
N THR A 114 2.18 2.64 9.27
CA THR A 114 2.60 3.87 8.60
C THR A 114 3.54 3.64 7.41
N GLN A 115 4.21 2.50 7.31
CA GLN A 115 5.18 2.21 6.25
C GLN A 115 4.54 1.50 5.05
N SER A 116 3.72 2.24 4.29
CA SER A 116 2.91 1.69 3.20
C SER A 116 3.73 1.00 2.09
N HIS A 117 4.93 1.50 1.76
CA HIS A 117 5.76 0.90 0.70
C HIS A 117 6.40 -0.43 1.12
N GLN A 118 6.82 -0.56 2.38
CA GLN A 118 7.32 -1.83 2.91
C GLN A 118 6.21 -2.88 3.00
N ILE A 119 5.00 -2.45 3.39
CA ILE A 119 3.81 -3.32 3.37
C ILE A 119 3.50 -3.78 1.94
N ALA A 120 3.57 -2.88 0.96
CA ALA A 120 3.34 -3.21 -0.45
C ALA A 120 4.39 -4.21 -0.98
N ALA A 121 5.68 -4.00 -0.71
CA ALA A 121 6.75 -4.91 -1.12
C ALA A 121 6.60 -6.30 -0.48
N LYS A 122 6.21 -6.35 0.80
CA LYS A 122 5.95 -7.62 1.48
C LYS A 122 4.74 -8.34 0.89
N LYS A 123 3.67 -7.62 0.58
CA LYS A 123 2.48 -8.18 -0.06
C LYS A 123 2.79 -8.69 -1.46
N GLU A 124 3.61 -8.00 -2.24
CA GLU A 124 4.07 -8.45 -3.55
C GLU A 124 4.83 -9.78 -3.44
N LYS A 125 5.83 -9.87 -2.56
CA LYS A 125 6.54 -11.12 -2.27
C LYS A 125 5.59 -12.25 -1.81
N GLN A 126 4.59 -11.94 -0.98
CA GLN A 126 3.59 -12.92 -0.53
C GLN A 126 2.70 -13.41 -1.68
N LEU A 127 2.26 -12.51 -2.55
CA LEU A 127 1.46 -12.85 -3.72
C LEU A 127 2.27 -13.67 -4.72
N ASP A 128 3.56 -13.39 -4.91
CA ASP A 128 4.44 -14.18 -5.78
C ASP A 128 4.60 -15.62 -5.26
N VAL A 129 4.79 -15.78 -3.94
CA VAL A 129 4.83 -17.11 -3.30
C VAL A 129 3.50 -17.83 -3.46
N MET A 130 2.37 -17.15 -3.26
CA MET A 130 1.04 -17.72 -3.44
C MET A 130 0.77 -18.11 -4.91
N LYS A 131 1.19 -17.26 -5.85
CA LYS A 131 1.10 -17.49 -7.29
C LYS A 131 1.88 -18.74 -7.69
N ALA A 132 3.11 -18.87 -7.19
CA ALA A 132 3.94 -20.06 -7.41
C ALA A 132 3.32 -21.33 -6.79
N ALA A 133 2.80 -21.24 -5.56
CA ALA A 133 2.16 -22.38 -4.88
C ALA A 133 0.89 -22.86 -5.59
N LEU A 134 0.13 -21.94 -6.19
CA LEU A 134 -1.07 -22.25 -6.97
C LEU A 134 -0.75 -22.68 -8.42
N GLY A 135 0.52 -22.64 -8.85
CA GLY A 135 0.91 -22.94 -10.22
C GLY A 135 0.33 -21.97 -11.25
N ILE A 136 0.06 -20.73 -10.85
CA ILE A 136 -0.49 -19.71 -11.74
C ILE A 136 0.67 -19.08 -12.52
N GLU A 137 0.72 -19.32 -13.83
CA GLU A 137 1.71 -18.72 -14.72
C GLU A 137 1.37 -17.25 -15.04
N GLU A 138 2.22 -16.57 -15.81
CA GLU A 138 1.88 -15.24 -16.33
C GLU A 138 0.70 -15.33 -17.31
N ILE A 139 -0.48 -14.97 -16.83
CA ILE A 139 -1.71 -14.89 -17.63
C ILE A 139 -1.84 -13.44 -18.10
N LYS A 140 -1.87 -13.21 -19.42
CA LYS A 140 -2.28 -11.92 -19.96
C LYS A 140 -3.80 -11.85 -20.03
N GLU A 141 -4.35 -10.70 -19.69
CA GLU A 141 -5.78 -10.44 -19.79
C GLU A 141 -6.24 -10.64 -21.24
N GLY A 142 -7.33 -11.39 -21.44
CA GLY A 142 -7.87 -11.70 -22.77
C GLY A 142 -7.48 -13.07 -23.35
N GLU A 143 -6.32 -13.63 -22.98
CA GLU A 143 -5.87 -14.94 -23.47
C GLU A 143 -6.83 -16.09 -23.11
N ALA A 144 -7.61 -15.92 -22.05
CA ALA A 144 -8.64 -16.87 -21.64
C ALA A 144 -9.89 -16.87 -22.55
N PHE A 145 -9.99 -15.96 -23.52
CA PHE A 145 -11.10 -15.92 -24.47
C PHE A 145 -10.68 -16.26 -25.91
N ASP A 146 -9.38 -16.29 -26.20
CA ASP A 146 -8.83 -16.67 -27.50
C ASP A 146 -8.88 -18.19 -27.69
N ARG A 147 -9.86 -18.68 -28.46
CA ARG A 147 -10.09 -20.11 -28.69
C ARG A 147 -8.89 -20.82 -29.32
N GLU A 148 -8.23 -20.18 -30.29
CA GLU A 148 -7.07 -20.76 -30.99
C GLU A 148 -5.88 -20.97 -30.03
N LEU A 149 -5.60 -19.99 -29.17
CA LEU A 149 -4.54 -20.06 -28.16
C LEU A 149 -4.80 -21.18 -27.15
N GLN A 150 -6.06 -21.39 -26.77
CA GLN A 150 -6.46 -22.47 -25.87
C GLN A 150 -6.32 -23.85 -26.49
N GLU A 151 -6.69 -23.99 -27.76
CA GLU A 151 -6.53 -25.24 -28.50
C GLU A 151 -5.05 -25.61 -28.66
N GLN A 152 -4.18 -24.63 -28.96
CA GLN A 152 -2.72 -24.83 -29.00
C GLN A 152 -2.17 -25.27 -27.64
N ARG A 153 -2.49 -24.55 -26.55
CA ARG A 153 -2.09 -24.92 -25.18
C ARG A 153 -2.58 -26.31 -24.78
N LYS A 154 -3.76 -26.73 -25.27
CA LYS A 154 -4.32 -28.07 -25.02
C LYS A 154 -3.55 -29.14 -25.79
N GLN A 155 -3.20 -28.90 -27.05
CA GLN A 155 -2.39 -29.81 -27.86
C GLN A 155 -0.99 -29.97 -27.28
N GLU A 156 -0.34 -28.89 -26.87
CA GLU A 156 0.97 -28.93 -26.20
C GLU A 156 0.95 -29.75 -24.91
N ARG A 157 -0.10 -29.62 -24.08
CA ARG A 157 -0.27 -30.46 -22.88
C ARG A 157 -0.45 -31.95 -23.20
N ILE A 158 -1.07 -32.28 -24.33
CA ILE A 158 -1.25 -33.67 -24.76
C ILE A 158 0.11 -34.23 -25.21
N LEU A 159 0.84 -33.50 -26.05
CA LEU A 159 2.17 -33.88 -26.52
C LEU A 159 3.18 -34.04 -25.36
N ALA A 160 3.22 -33.08 -24.43
CA ALA A 160 4.10 -33.14 -23.25
C ALA A 160 3.77 -34.32 -22.31
N ARG A 161 2.56 -34.89 -22.39
CA ARG A 161 2.15 -36.08 -21.66
C ARG A 161 2.47 -37.38 -22.41
N GLU A 162 2.54 -37.32 -23.73
CA GLU A 162 2.96 -38.44 -24.58
C GLU A 162 4.50 -38.58 -24.64
N GLU A 163 5.24 -37.47 -24.50
CA GLU A 163 6.72 -37.47 -24.43
C GLU A 163 7.29 -37.91 -23.07
N LYS A 164 6.45 -38.06 -22.04
CA LYS A 164 6.87 -38.33 -20.66
C LYS A 164 6.53 -39.75 -20.21
#